data_AF-A0A7X9EW60-F1
#
_entry.id   AF-A0A7X9EW60-F1
#
_cell.length_a   1.000
_cell.length_b   1.000
_cell.length_c   1.000
_cell.angle_alpha   90.00
_cell.angle_beta   90.00
_cell.angle_gamma   90.00
#
_symmetry.space_group_name_H-M   'P 1'
#
loop_
_entity.id
_entity.type
_entity.pdbx_description
1 polymer ?
#
loop_
_entity_poly.entity_id
_entity_poly.type
_entity_poly.pdbx_seq_one_letter_code
_entity_poly.pdbx_strand_id
1 'polypeptide(L)'
;AYGGILLAVVVLNLYLGKFNLGFANQPVAHTMHIWNFSGLFLVGLCAVLLGGCPLRQMILGSEGDMDAVATVVGMIAGAAIAHNFALASSAKGATFYGEAVLIAGIVIVSLIGWAYREVDA
;
A
#
# COMPACT_ATOMS: atom_id res chain seq x y z
N ALA A 1 4.30 -14.90 -9.98
CA ALA A 1 3.32 -14.58 -8.91
C ALA A 1 2.22 -13.63 -9.39
N TYR A 2 2.53 -12.37 -9.73
CA TYR A 2 1.52 -11.35 -10.07
C TYR A 2 0.60 -11.69 -11.26
N GLY A 3 1.14 -12.23 -12.35
CA GLY A 3 0.34 -12.65 -13.50
C GLY A 3 -0.69 -13.74 -13.15
N GLY A 4 -0.33 -14.67 -12.25
CA GLY A 4 -1.25 -15.70 -11.76
C GLY A 4 -2.38 -15.11 -10.91
N ILE A 5 -2.07 -14.14 -10.04
CA ILE A 5 -3.08 -13.41 -9.25
C ILE A 5 -4.04 -12.67 -10.18
N LEU A 6 -3.53 -11.97 -11.19
CA LEU A 6 -4.35 -11.24 -12.15
C LEU A 6 -5.29 -12.18 -12.91
N LEU A 7 -4.76 -13.25 -13.49
CA LEU A 7 -5.55 -14.23 -14.24
C LEU A 7 -6.63 -14.87 -13.37
N ALA A 8 -6.27 -15.30 -12.15
CA ALA A 8 -7.22 -15.90 -11.22
C ALA A 8 -8.36 -14.94 -10.87
N VAL A 9 -8.04 -13.69 -10.51
CA VAL A 9 -9.05 -12.68 -10.14
C VAL A 9 -9.94 -12.34 -11.34
N VAL A 10 -9.40 -12.22 -12.55
CA VAL A 10 -10.20 -11.96 -13.76
C VAL A 10 -11.16 -13.12 -14.04
N VAL A 11 -10.68 -14.36 -14.06
CA VAL A 11 -11.51 -15.55 -14.32
C VAL A 11 -12.61 -15.69 -13.27
N LEU A 12 -12.28 -15.54 -11.98
CA LEU A 12 -13.29 -15.61 -10.91
C LEU A 12 -14.32 -14.50 -11.04
N ASN A 13 -13.93 -13.26 -11.33
CA ASN A 13 -14.89 -12.16 -11.49
C ASN A 13 -15.79 -12.34 -12.72
N LEU A 14 -15.28 -12.91 -13.81
CA LEU A 14 -16.09 -13.27 -14.98
C LEU A 14 -17.10 -14.37 -14.62
N TYR A 15 -16.64 -15.43 -13.95
CA TYR A 15 -17.50 -16.53 -13.51
C TYR A 15 -18.60 -16.07 -12.53
N LEU A 16 -18.26 -15.19 -11.60
CA LEU A 16 -19.20 -14.64 -10.61
C LEU A 16 -20.07 -13.50 -11.16
N GLY A 17 -19.90 -13.10 -12.43
CA GLY A 17 -20.63 -11.98 -13.03
C GLY A 17 -20.32 -10.60 -12.42
N LYS A 18 -19.20 -10.48 -11.69
CA LYS A 18 -18.76 -9.23 -11.01
C LYS A 18 -17.69 -8.46 -11.78
N PHE A 19 -17.31 -8.95 -12.95
CA PHE A 19 -16.31 -8.27 -13.78
C PHE A 19 -16.85 -6.94 -14.31
N ASN A 20 -16.24 -5.84 -13.88
CA ASN A 20 -16.50 -4.51 -14.39
C ASN A 20 -15.18 -3.90 -14.87
N LEU A 21 -15.05 -3.70 -16.18
CA LEU A 21 -13.87 -3.07 -16.77
C LEU A 21 -14.05 -1.55 -16.79
N GLY A 22 -13.22 -0.84 -16.04
CA GLY A 22 -13.26 0.62 -16.00
C GLY A 22 -12.46 1.21 -14.84
N PHE A 23 -12.24 2.52 -14.88
CA PHE A 23 -11.55 3.24 -13.79
C PHE A 23 -12.51 3.94 -12.82
N ALA A 24 -13.74 4.23 -13.26
CA ALA A 24 -14.78 4.88 -12.46
C ALA A 24 -15.73 3.84 -11.88
N ASN A 25 -16.38 4.18 -10.75
CA ASN A 25 -17.37 3.34 -10.06
C ASN A 25 -16.84 1.95 -9.64
N GLN A 26 -15.52 1.80 -9.49
CA GLN A 26 -14.92 0.61 -8.92
C GLN A 26 -15.07 0.62 -7.39
N PRO A 27 -15.31 -0.53 -6.74
CA PRO A 27 -15.43 -0.60 -5.29
C PRO A 27 -14.22 0.03 -4.59
N VAL A 28 -14.48 0.94 -3.63
CA VAL A 28 -13.48 1.61 -2.78
C VAL A 28 -12.52 2.55 -3.54
N ALA A 29 -12.54 2.60 -4.88
CA ALA A 29 -11.62 3.40 -5.67
C ALA A 29 -12.19 4.80 -5.99
N HIS A 30 -11.29 5.77 -6.13
CA HIS A 30 -11.57 7.08 -6.71
C HIS A 30 -10.77 7.28 -8.00
N THR A 31 -11.18 8.23 -8.84
CA THR A 31 -10.55 8.48 -10.15
C THR A 31 -9.40 9.49 -10.12
N MET A 32 -9.01 10.00 -8.95
CA MET A 32 -7.85 10.89 -8.85
C MET A 32 -6.54 10.12 -9.05
N HIS A 33 -6.09 10.07 -10.31
CA HIS A 33 -4.97 9.26 -10.76
C HIS A 33 -3.65 9.60 -10.07
N ILE A 34 -3.37 10.89 -9.84
CA ILE A 34 -2.14 11.33 -9.16
C ILE A 34 -2.08 10.75 -7.76
N TRP A 35 -3.14 10.91 -6.97
CA TRP A 35 -3.20 10.39 -5.61
C TRP A 35 -3.19 8.86 -5.54
N ASN A 36 -3.83 8.17 -6.48
CA ASN A 36 -3.74 6.71 -6.59
C ASN A 36 -2.30 6.24 -6.87
N PHE A 37 -1.64 6.86 -7.84
CA PHE A 37 -0.27 6.53 -8.21
C PHE A 37 0.69 6.83 -7.05
N SER A 38 0.62 8.03 -6.49
CA SER A 38 1.48 8.47 -5.39
C SER A 38 1.29 7.62 -4.13
N GLY A 39 0.05 7.20 -3.84
CA GLY A 39 -0.23 6.26 -2.75
C GLY A 39 0.50 4.93 -2.93
N LEU A 40 0.39 4.32 -4.11
CA LEU A 40 1.08 3.06 -4.40
C LEU A 40 2.61 3.24 -4.52
N PHE A 41 3.07 4.41 -4.96
CA PHE A 41 4.49 4.78 -4.96
C PHE A 41 5.06 4.78 -3.54
N LEU A 42 4.39 5.41 -2.57
CA LEU A 42 4.81 5.38 -1.16
C LEU A 42 4.84 3.93 -0.62
N VAL A 43 3.81 3.13 -0.91
CA VAL A 43 3.77 1.71 -0.52
C VAL A 43 4.96 0.95 -1.12
N GLY A 44 5.29 1.18 -2.39
CA GLY A 44 6.44 0.58 -3.06
C GLY A 44 7.77 1.00 -2.43
N LEU A 45 7.93 2.28 -2.10
CA LEU A 45 9.13 2.79 -1.44
C LEU A 45 9.34 2.15 -0.06
N CYS A 46 8.27 2.06 0.75
CA CYS A 46 8.32 1.35 2.03
C CYS A 46 8.65 -0.14 1.84
N ALA A 47 8.06 -0.80 0.84
CA ALA A 47 8.29 -2.22 0.58
C ALA A 47 9.75 -2.51 0.19
N VAL A 48 10.42 -1.60 -0.53
CA VAL A 48 11.85 -1.71 -0.84
C VAL A 48 12.69 -1.63 0.43
N LEU A 49 12.41 -0.66 1.31
CA LEU A 49 13.17 -0.49 2.56
C LEU A 49 12.93 -1.61 3.58
N LEU A 50 11.71 -2.16 3.64
CA LEU A 50 11.33 -3.28 4.51
C LEU A 50 11.76 -4.64 3.93
N GLY A 51 12.27 -4.68 2.69
CA GLY A 51 12.66 -5.91 2.00
C GLY A 51 11.48 -6.81 1.58
N GLY A 52 10.25 -6.31 1.50
CA GLY A 52 9.12 -7.16 1.11
C GLY A 52 7.75 -6.49 1.09
N CYS A 53 6.80 -7.13 0.42
CA CYS A 53 5.40 -6.73 0.42
C CYS A 53 4.68 -7.20 1.71
N PRO A 54 3.49 -6.66 2.03
CA PRO A 54 2.76 -7.02 3.25
C PRO A 54 2.52 -8.53 3.42
N LEU A 55 2.23 -9.24 2.32
CA LEU A 55 2.03 -10.69 2.35
C LEU A 55 3.30 -11.45 2.75
N ARG A 56 4.48 -11.01 2.25
CA ARG A 56 5.76 -11.62 2.63
C ARG A 56 6.04 -11.41 4.11
N GLN A 57 5.78 -10.21 4.62
CA GLN A 57 5.98 -9.90 6.04
C GLN A 57 5.10 -10.75 6.95
N MET A 58 3.84 -11.03 6.55
CA MET A 58 2.97 -11.94 7.29
C MET A 58 3.49 -13.39 7.31
N ILE A 59 4.01 -13.87 6.17
CA ILE A 59 4.58 -15.23 6.09
C ILE A 59 5.85 -15.33 6.94
N LEU A 60 6.79 -14.41 6.79
CA LEU A 60 8.04 -14.37 7.58
C LEU A 60 7.74 -14.28 9.08
N GLY A 61 6.79 -13.44 9.47
CA GLY A 61 6.36 -13.33 10.86
C GLY A 61 5.81 -14.65 11.40
N SER A 62 5.11 -15.45 10.58
CA SER A 62 4.63 -16.80 10.96
C SER A 62 5.75 -17.84 11.04
N GLU A 63 6.86 -17.61 10.35
CA GLU A 63 8.07 -18.45 10.42
C GLU A 63 8.98 -18.08 11.60
N GLY A 64 8.61 -17.05 12.38
CA GLY A 64 9.33 -16.62 13.59
C GLY A 64 10.24 -15.40 13.41
N ASP A 65 10.19 -14.71 12.28
CA ASP A 65 10.92 -13.46 12.06
C ASP A 65 10.26 -12.30 12.85
N MET A 66 10.93 -11.84 13.90
CA MET A 66 10.40 -10.81 14.79
C MET A 66 10.39 -9.41 14.15
N ASP A 67 11.28 -9.14 13.20
CA ASP A 67 11.33 -7.86 12.48
C ASP A 67 10.13 -7.77 11.51
N ALA A 68 9.78 -8.90 10.89
CA ALA A 68 8.59 -9.02 10.07
C ALA A 68 7.30 -8.86 10.92
N VAL A 69 7.26 -9.46 12.13
CA VAL A 69 6.14 -9.25 13.06
C VAL A 69 5.99 -7.77 13.44
N ALA A 70 7.10 -7.10 13.80
CA ALA A 70 7.08 -5.68 14.13
C ALA A 70 6.55 -4.83 12.96
N THR A 71 6.95 -5.18 11.73
CA THR A 71 6.46 -4.55 10.51
C THR A 71 4.93 -4.72 10.36
N VAL A 72 4.41 -5.92 10.56
CA VAL A 72 2.96 -6.20 10.48
C VAL A 72 2.18 -5.43 11.55
N VAL A 73 2.67 -5.41 12.80
CA VAL A 73 2.05 -4.63 13.89
C VAL A 73 2.05 -3.14 13.54
N GLY A 74 3.15 -2.61 12.99
CA GLY A 74 3.23 -1.24 12.51
C GLY A 74 2.21 -0.92 11.41
N MET A 75 2.03 -1.83 10.44
CA MET A 75 1.01 -1.68 9.40
C MET A 75 -0.42 -1.66 9.98
N ILE A 76 -0.72 -2.52 10.96
CA ILE A 76 -2.03 -2.55 11.63
C ILE A 76 -2.27 -1.25 12.40
N ALA A 77 -1.30 -0.79 13.18
CA ALA A 77 -1.39 0.47 13.92
C ALA A 77 -1.56 1.66 12.96
N GLY A 78 -0.80 1.70 11.87
CA GLY A 78 -0.93 2.72 10.82
C GLY A 78 -2.31 2.71 10.17
N ALA A 79 -2.86 1.53 9.85
CA ALA A 79 -4.21 1.40 9.32
C ALA A 79 -5.27 1.89 10.32
N ALA A 80 -5.13 1.53 11.61
CA ALA A 80 -6.02 2.02 12.65
C ALA A 80 -5.99 3.56 12.72
N ILE A 81 -4.81 4.18 12.71
CA ILE A 81 -4.69 5.65 12.70
C ILE A 81 -5.35 6.22 11.43
N ALA A 82 -5.05 5.67 10.26
CA ALA A 82 -5.56 6.21 9.00
C ALA A 82 -7.11 6.20 8.94
N HIS A 83 -7.73 5.13 9.43
CA HIS A 83 -9.17 4.96 9.42
C HIS A 83 -9.90 5.72 10.53
N ASN A 84 -9.25 6.00 11.68
CA ASN A 84 -9.89 6.71 12.80
C ASN A 84 -9.72 8.24 12.74
N PHE A 85 -8.67 8.75 12.08
CA PHE A 85 -8.38 10.18 12.01
C PHE A 85 -8.69 10.82 10.64
N ALA A 86 -9.61 10.22 9.87
CA ALA A 86 -10.06 10.73 8.57
C ALA A 86 -8.94 10.94 7.51
N LEU A 87 -7.87 10.15 7.60
CA LEU A 87 -6.75 10.16 6.64
C LEU A 87 -6.98 9.19 5.47
N ALA A 88 -7.82 8.17 5.68
CA ALA A 88 -8.14 7.18 4.66
C ALA A 88 -9.03 7.77 3.56
N SER A 89 -8.60 7.60 2.31
CA SER A 89 -9.40 7.89 1.12
C SER A 89 -10.59 6.95 0.98
N SER A 90 -11.58 7.36 0.19
CA SER A 90 -12.73 6.52 -0.16
C SER A 90 -13.12 6.72 -1.63
N ALA A 91 -14.22 6.09 -2.06
CA ALA A 91 -14.78 6.33 -3.38
C ALA A 91 -15.17 7.81 -3.64
N LYS A 92 -15.33 8.62 -2.59
CA LYS A 92 -15.54 10.08 -2.70
C LYS A 92 -14.28 10.84 -3.10
N GLY A 93 -13.10 10.24 -2.96
CA GLY A 93 -11.81 10.86 -3.20
C GLY A 93 -10.83 10.71 -2.04
N ALA A 94 -9.61 11.18 -2.30
CA ALA A 94 -8.58 11.49 -1.32
C ALA A 94 -9.02 12.64 -0.40
N THR A 95 -8.68 12.53 0.87
CA THR A 95 -8.97 13.56 1.87
C THR A 95 -7.83 14.57 1.90
N PHE A 96 -8.13 15.84 2.17
CA PHE A 96 -7.10 16.88 2.28
C PHE A 96 -5.97 16.52 3.26
N TYR A 97 -6.32 15.95 4.42
CA TYR A 97 -5.34 15.48 5.39
C TYR A 97 -4.59 14.23 4.91
N GLY A 98 -5.25 13.32 4.18
CA GLY A 98 -4.61 12.16 3.57
C GLY A 98 -3.58 12.54 2.51
N GLU A 99 -3.88 13.55 1.69
CA GLU A 99 -2.95 14.12 0.70
C GLU A 99 -1.71 14.70 1.38
N ALA A 100 -1.89 15.48 2.45
CA ALA A 100 -0.79 16.04 3.22
C ALA A 100 0.10 14.96 3.87
N VAL A 101 -0.51 13.95 4.50
CA VAL A 101 0.21 12.83 5.13
C VAL A 101 0.93 11.98 4.10
N LEU A 102 0.36 11.79 2.90
CA LEU A 102 1.02 11.08 1.81
C LEU A 102 2.31 11.79 1.38
N ILE A 103 2.25 13.11 1.15
CA ILE A 103 3.41 13.90 0.76
C ILE A 103 4.47 13.85 1.88
N ALA A 104 4.06 14.06 3.13
CA ALA A 104 4.95 13.96 4.28
C ALA A 104 5.59 12.56 4.38
N GLY A 105 4.82 11.49 4.17
CA GLY A 105 5.29 10.11 4.16
C GLY A 105 6.35 9.87 3.08
N ILE A 106 6.11 10.33 1.85
CA ILE A 106 7.10 10.23 0.76
C ILE A 106 8.40 10.93 1.14
N VAL A 107 8.32 12.14 1.70
CA VAL A 107 9.51 12.90 2.12
C VAL A 107 10.25 12.16 3.24
N ILE A 108 9.55 11.75 4.30
CA ILE A 108 10.15 11.08 5.46
C ILE A 108 10.83 9.77 5.04
N VAL A 109 10.13 8.92 4.28
CA VAL A 109 10.65 7.62 3.86
C VAL A 109 11.84 7.80 2.90
N SER A 110 11.79 8.79 2.00
CA SER A 110 12.93 9.10 1.13
C SER A 110 14.14 9.60 1.91
N LEU A 111 13.92 10.43 2.95
CA LEU A 111 14.99 10.91 3.83
C LEU A 111 15.62 9.78 4.62
N ILE A 112 14.82 8.83 5.12
CA ILE A 112 15.33 7.60 5.77
C ILE A 112 16.19 6.82 4.78
N GLY A 113 15.67 6.54 3.58
CA GLY A 113 16.43 5.83 2.55
C GLY A 113 17.74 6.52 2.18
N TRP A 114 17.74 7.85 2.09
CA TRP A 114 18.95 8.63 1.84
C TRP A 114 19.93 8.62 3.01
N ALA A 115 19.44 8.75 4.25
CA ALA A 115 20.25 8.81 5.46
C ALA A 115 20.96 7.48 5.76
N TYR A 116 20.33 6.35 5.43
CA TYR A 116 20.89 5.00 5.61
C TYR A 116 21.47 4.41 4.33
N ARG A 117 21.68 5.23 3.29
CA ARG A 117 22.30 4.79 2.04
C ARG A 117 23.78 4.43 2.28
N GLU A 118 24.21 3.29 1.74
CA GLU A 118 25.62 2.93 1.69
C GLU A 118 26.41 3.97 0.89
N VAL A 119 27.46 4.52 1.49
CA VAL A 119 28.28 5.59 0.88
C VAL A 119 29.45 5.01 0.07
N ASP A 120 29.84 3.77 0.35
CA ASP A 120 31.07 3.14 -0.15
C ASP A 120 30.83 1.95 -1.10
N ALA A 121 29.71 1.92 -1.83
CA ALA A 121 29.43 0.89 -2.85
C ALA A 121 30.16 1.13 -4.18
#